data_AF-A0A1Q9P1Q6-F1
#
_entry.id   AF-A0A1Q9P1Q6-F1
#
_cell.length_a   1.000
_cell.length_b   1.000
_cell.length_c   1.000
_cell.angle_alpha   90.00
_cell.angle_beta   90.00
_cell.angle_gamma   90.00
#
_symmetry.space_group_name_H-M   'P 1'
#
loop_
_entity.id
_entity.type
_entity.pdbx_description
1 polymer ?
#
loop_
_entity_poly.entity_id
_entity_poly.type
_entity_poly.pdbx_seq_one_letter_code
_entity_poly.pdbx_strand_id
1 'polypeptide(L)'
;MDPTFGIFNNFSSQDWVRIVFGIVSLIPLTYSYRIVKQIKMSEYRIIFLIWVGQSVGPLSTPFLRQTGTVLSWQIRTSITLWIVYLLLIHAYQILEKKNQFKVKLIWIAGLVYTITLQVMILFWRSMEQTESKELFWKREAHPNLIGEGAGLSHNDVIIYSTGHALLREILTIFVFIVLLYAYWTVKPPQNTDKIKTATRLWKIAIVSIAINILITDWLWRFTEIQSNDGTIVGFIGIFLIAVITIFYSEAFLLSYTQISKVAELYYLTDQFNSATISFSSPAIDILRYVEEISEKLKTEK
;
A
#
# COMPACT_ATOMS: atom_id res chain seq x y z
N MET A 1 -19.81 -0.30 -37.51
CA MET A 1 -18.46 -0.31 -36.91
C MET A 1 -18.65 -0.51 -35.43
N ASP A 2 -18.10 -1.60 -34.88
CA ASP A 2 -18.34 -2.03 -33.51
C ASP A 2 -17.57 -1.09 -32.54
N PRO A 3 -18.24 -0.26 -31.73
CA PRO A 3 -17.57 0.74 -30.89
C PRO A 3 -16.72 0.11 -29.77
N THR A 4 -16.86 -1.20 -29.54
CA THR A 4 -16.15 -1.96 -28.51
C THR A 4 -14.67 -2.18 -28.82
N PHE A 5 -14.28 -2.28 -30.10
CA PHE A 5 -12.87 -2.42 -30.50
C PHE A 5 -12.11 -1.08 -30.58
N GLY A 6 -12.82 0.06 -30.55
CA GLY A 6 -12.20 1.39 -30.60
C GLY A 6 -11.52 1.81 -29.28
N ILE A 7 -11.92 1.23 -28.15
CA ILE A 7 -11.46 1.63 -26.81
C ILE A 7 -9.98 1.26 -26.59
N PHE A 8 -9.57 0.08 -27.06
CA PHE A 8 -8.20 -0.45 -26.87
C PHE A 8 -7.18 0.14 -27.86
N ASN A 9 -7.62 0.62 -29.02
CA ASN A 9 -6.75 1.20 -30.05
C ASN A 9 -6.13 2.55 -29.62
N ASN A 10 -6.67 3.17 -28.57
CA ASN A 10 -6.19 4.45 -28.04
C ASN A 10 -5.32 4.29 -26.77
N PHE A 11 -4.94 3.07 -26.39
CA PHE A 11 -4.05 2.86 -25.25
C PHE A 11 -2.60 3.14 -25.62
N SER A 12 -1.96 3.98 -24.81
CA SER A 12 -0.52 4.20 -24.93
C SER A 12 0.26 2.97 -24.46
N SER A 13 1.55 2.88 -24.82
CA SER A 13 2.43 1.82 -24.31
C SER A 13 2.46 1.77 -22.77
N GLN A 14 2.38 2.93 -22.10
CA GLN A 14 2.29 3.00 -20.64
C GLN A 14 0.98 2.43 -20.08
N ASP A 15 -0.12 2.55 -20.81
CA ASP A 15 -1.41 1.99 -20.39
C ASP A 15 -1.38 0.46 -20.44
N TRP A 16 -0.75 -0.12 -21.47
CA TRP A 16 -0.51 -1.56 -21.55
C TRP A 16 0.40 -2.07 -20.42
N VAL A 17 1.47 -1.34 -20.09
CA VAL A 17 2.33 -1.68 -18.94
C VAL A 17 1.52 -1.70 -17.63
N ARG A 18 0.64 -0.73 -17.41
CA ARG A 18 -0.25 -0.70 -16.24
C ARG A 18 -1.22 -1.88 -16.21
N ILE A 19 -1.78 -2.26 -17.36
CA ILE A 19 -2.68 -3.42 -17.46
C ILE A 19 -1.93 -4.71 -17.13
N VAL A 20 -0.77 -4.93 -17.75
CA VAL A 20 0.07 -6.10 -17.49
C VAL A 20 0.43 -6.18 -16.00
N PHE A 21 0.84 -5.05 -15.42
CA PHE A 21 1.14 -4.98 -13.99
C PHE A 21 -0.08 -5.31 -13.12
N GLY A 22 -1.25 -4.76 -13.46
CA GLY A 22 -2.51 -5.09 -12.81
C GLY A 22 -2.84 -6.58 -12.87
N ILE A 23 -2.65 -7.22 -14.02
CA ILE A 23 -2.84 -8.67 -14.20
C ILE A 23 -1.85 -9.48 -13.35
N VAL A 24 -0.56 -9.13 -13.39
CA VAL A 24 0.48 -9.82 -12.61
C VAL A 24 0.23 -9.72 -11.12
N SER A 25 -0.28 -8.57 -10.64
CA SER A 25 -0.63 -8.37 -9.23
C SER A 25 -1.79 -9.27 -8.74
N LEU A 26 -2.56 -9.90 -9.64
CA LEU A 26 -3.58 -10.88 -9.27
C LEU A 26 -2.98 -12.16 -8.67
N ILE A 27 -1.70 -12.46 -8.93
CA ILE A 27 -1.00 -13.62 -8.37
C ILE A 27 -0.88 -13.49 -6.84
N PRO A 28 -0.19 -12.48 -6.28
CA PRO A 28 -0.13 -12.30 -4.83
C PRO A 28 -1.49 -11.96 -4.21
N LEU A 29 -2.42 -11.34 -4.95
CA LEU A 29 -3.81 -11.17 -4.52
C LEU A 29 -4.51 -12.51 -4.26
N THR A 30 -4.44 -13.44 -5.23
CA THR A 30 -5.06 -14.77 -5.11
C THR A 30 -4.44 -15.56 -3.97
N TYR A 31 -3.12 -15.45 -3.80
CA TYR A 31 -2.40 -16.10 -2.71
C TYR A 31 -2.82 -15.56 -1.34
N SER A 32 -2.85 -14.23 -1.16
CA SER A 32 -3.28 -13.59 0.08
C SER A 32 -4.76 -13.88 0.41
N TYR A 33 -5.64 -13.94 -0.60
CA TYR A 33 -7.04 -14.34 -0.42
C TYR A 33 -7.17 -15.75 0.19
N ARG A 34 -6.37 -16.72 -0.29
CA ARG A 34 -6.37 -18.09 0.25
C ARG A 34 -5.96 -18.10 1.71
N ILE A 35 -4.95 -17.33 2.08
CA ILE A 35 -4.51 -17.19 3.48
C ILE A 35 -5.61 -16.57 4.33
N VAL A 36 -6.22 -15.47 3.89
CA VAL A 36 -7.30 -14.79 4.64
C VAL A 36 -8.48 -15.72 4.90
N LYS A 37 -8.86 -16.55 3.92
CA LYS A 37 -9.95 -17.52 4.08
C LYS A 37 -9.66 -18.56 5.18
N GLN A 38 -8.40 -18.92 5.37
CA GLN A 38 -7.98 -19.98 6.29
C GLN A 38 -7.62 -19.45 7.69
N ILE A 39 -6.81 -18.39 7.76
CA ILE A 39 -6.20 -17.90 9.01
C ILE A 39 -7.02 -16.76 9.64
N LYS A 40 -7.93 -16.13 8.87
CA LYS A 40 -8.89 -15.09 9.31
C LYS A 40 -8.30 -13.91 10.10
N MET A 41 -6.98 -13.71 10.05
CA MET A 41 -6.28 -12.64 10.76
C MET A 41 -6.34 -11.28 10.07
N SER A 42 -6.21 -10.21 10.87
CA SER A 42 -6.29 -8.83 10.37
C SER A 42 -5.12 -8.42 9.49
N GLU A 43 -3.93 -8.94 9.77
CA GLU A 43 -2.66 -8.65 9.12
C GLU A 43 -2.72 -9.09 7.66
N TYR A 44 -3.13 -10.33 7.43
CA TYR A 44 -3.32 -10.87 6.08
C TYR A 44 -4.49 -10.23 5.34
N ARG A 45 -5.53 -9.77 6.05
CA ARG A 45 -6.62 -8.99 5.43
C ARG A 45 -6.13 -7.64 4.93
N ILE A 46 -5.27 -6.95 5.68
CA ILE A 46 -4.67 -5.68 5.25
C ILE A 46 -3.84 -5.89 3.99
N ILE A 47 -2.98 -6.92 3.96
CA ILE A 47 -2.17 -7.25 2.79
C ILE A 47 -3.03 -7.62 1.58
N PHE A 48 -4.09 -8.41 1.79
CA PHE A 48 -5.07 -8.71 0.74
C PHE A 48 -5.71 -7.42 0.19
N LEU A 49 -6.16 -6.51 1.05
CA LEU A 49 -6.76 -5.24 0.61
C LEU A 49 -5.76 -4.33 -0.11
N ILE A 50 -4.48 -4.34 0.29
CA ILE A 50 -3.41 -3.65 -0.46
C ILE A 50 -3.31 -4.22 -1.87
N TRP A 51 -3.30 -5.55 -2.02
CA TRP A 51 -3.26 -6.19 -3.32
C TRP A 51 -4.52 -5.93 -4.16
N VAL A 52 -5.71 -5.85 -3.54
CA VAL A 52 -6.93 -5.43 -4.25
C VAL A 52 -6.73 -4.04 -4.84
N GLY A 53 -6.26 -3.08 -4.04
CA GLY A 53 -5.97 -1.73 -4.52
C GLY A 53 -4.91 -1.70 -5.63
N GLN A 54 -3.83 -2.46 -5.47
CA GLN A 54 -2.73 -2.56 -6.44
C GLN A 54 -3.13 -3.29 -7.73
N SER A 55 -4.16 -4.14 -7.72
CA SER A 55 -4.72 -4.72 -8.95
C SER A 55 -5.72 -3.77 -9.61
N VAL A 56 -6.66 -3.25 -8.83
CA VAL A 56 -7.75 -2.41 -9.36
C VAL A 56 -7.23 -1.08 -9.90
N GLY A 57 -6.29 -0.44 -9.22
CA GLY A 57 -5.74 0.86 -9.64
C GLY A 57 -5.14 0.84 -11.05
N PRO A 58 -4.11 0.03 -11.32
CA PRO A 58 -3.50 -0.09 -12.65
C PRO A 58 -4.45 -0.60 -13.73
N LEU A 59 -5.34 -1.55 -13.41
CA LEU A 59 -6.33 -2.06 -14.37
C LEU A 59 -7.36 -1.00 -14.77
N SER A 60 -7.81 -0.19 -13.80
CA SER A 60 -8.82 0.85 -14.05
C SER A 60 -8.24 2.12 -14.65
N THR A 61 -6.95 2.43 -14.39
CA THR A 61 -6.34 3.71 -14.77
C THR A 61 -6.48 4.07 -16.27
N PRO A 62 -6.23 3.16 -17.24
CA PRO A 62 -6.42 3.48 -18.67
C PRO A 62 -7.84 3.92 -19.02
N PHE A 63 -8.85 3.23 -18.47
CA PHE A 63 -10.26 3.52 -18.69
C PHE A 63 -10.69 4.82 -17.99
N LEU A 64 -10.21 5.02 -16.76
CA LEU A 64 -10.46 6.24 -15.98
C LEU A 64 -9.83 7.47 -16.63
N ARG A 65 -8.68 7.32 -17.29
CA ARG A 65 -8.03 8.39 -18.04
C ARG A 65 -8.78 8.75 -19.32
N GLN A 66 -9.26 7.77 -20.09
CA GLN A 66 -10.02 8.03 -21.31
C GLN A 66 -11.35 8.75 -21.04
N THR A 67 -11.97 8.48 -19.90
CA THR A 67 -13.23 9.14 -19.52
C THR A 67 -13.04 10.58 -19.04
N GLY A 68 -11.86 10.94 -18.53
CA GLY A 68 -11.51 12.31 -18.13
C GLY A 68 -12.36 12.92 -16.99
N THR A 69 -13.34 12.20 -16.46
CA THR A 69 -14.30 12.77 -15.50
C THR A 69 -13.67 13.02 -14.14
N VAL A 70 -14.21 14.00 -13.40
CA VAL A 70 -13.85 14.27 -12.00
C VAL A 70 -13.95 13.01 -11.15
N LEU A 71 -15.03 12.24 -11.33
CA LEU A 71 -15.25 10.99 -10.60
C LEU A 71 -14.11 9.99 -10.85
N SER A 72 -13.62 9.89 -12.09
CA SER A 72 -12.50 9.02 -12.45
C SER A 72 -11.22 9.41 -11.70
N TRP A 73 -10.94 10.71 -11.59
CA TRP A 73 -9.80 11.23 -10.84
C TRP A 73 -9.93 11.03 -9.32
N GLN A 74 -11.15 11.20 -8.79
CA GLN A 74 -11.47 10.96 -7.39
C GLN A 74 -11.28 9.49 -7.02
N ILE A 75 -11.79 8.56 -7.83
CA ILE A 75 -11.64 7.10 -7.61
C ILE A 75 -10.17 6.73 -7.60
N ARG A 76 -9.41 7.12 -8.63
CA ARG A 76 -7.98 6.82 -8.75
C ARG A 76 -7.20 7.32 -7.52
N THR A 77 -7.42 8.57 -7.13
CA THR A 77 -6.70 9.18 -6.00
C THR A 77 -7.11 8.55 -4.67
N SER A 78 -8.40 8.22 -4.51
CA SER A 78 -8.91 7.54 -3.32
C SER A 78 -8.30 6.15 -3.17
N ILE A 79 -8.15 5.37 -4.26
CA ILE A 79 -7.48 4.06 -4.22
C ILE A 79 -6.02 4.21 -3.72
N THR A 80 -5.27 5.19 -4.26
CA THR A 80 -3.90 5.46 -3.79
C THR A 80 -3.88 5.83 -2.30
N LEU A 81 -4.77 6.72 -1.87
CA LEU A 81 -4.87 7.14 -0.47
C LEU A 81 -5.22 5.96 0.45
N TRP A 82 -6.14 5.10 0.03
CA TRP A 82 -6.51 3.88 0.75
C TRP A 82 -5.34 2.91 0.92
N ILE A 83 -4.52 2.71 -0.11
CA ILE A 83 -3.33 1.86 -0.02
C ILE A 83 -2.35 2.43 1.02
N VAL A 84 -2.09 3.74 0.99
CA VAL A 84 -1.23 4.43 1.96
C VAL A 84 -1.78 4.29 3.38
N TYR A 85 -3.09 4.44 3.55
CA TYR A 85 -3.75 4.24 4.84
C TYR A 85 -3.61 2.80 5.34
N LEU A 86 -3.80 1.79 4.48
CA LEU A 86 -3.61 0.37 4.81
C LEU A 86 -2.18 0.07 5.29
N LEU A 87 -1.17 0.69 4.66
CA LEU A 87 0.23 0.59 5.10
C LEU A 87 0.44 1.22 6.50
N LEU A 88 -0.25 2.31 6.82
CA LEU A 88 -0.23 2.90 8.16
C LEU A 88 -0.84 1.94 9.20
N ILE A 89 -1.95 1.27 8.86
CA ILE A 89 -2.56 0.26 9.75
C ILE A 89 -1.57 -0.87 10.00
N HIS A 90 -0.92 -1.36 8.94
CA HIS A 90 0.08 -2.41 9.05
C HIS A 90 1.24 -2.01 9.98
N ALA A 91 1.77 -0.79 9.83
CA ALA A 91 2.81 -0.28 10.72
C ALA A 91 2.35 -0.18 12.18
N TYR A 92 1.12 0.27 12.41
CA TYR A 92 0.54 0.36 13.76
C TYR A 92 0.41 -1.02 14.42
N GLN A 93 -0.06 -2.04 13.69
CA GLN A 93 -0.18 -3.40 14.21
C GLN A 93 1.17 -4.00 14.63
N ILE A 94 2.25 -3.70 13.90
CA ILE A 94 3.61 -4.11 14.27
C ILE A 94 4.06 -3.41 15.57
N LEU A 95 3.68 -2.14 15.75
CA LEU A 95 4.13 -1.29 16.85
C LEU A 95 3.25 -1.35 18.11
N GLU A 96 2.07 -1.98 18.07
CA GLU A 96 0.98 -1.88 19.07
C GLU A 96 1.42 -2.13 20.54
N LYS A 97 2.52 -2.85 20.79
CA LYS A 97 3.06 -3.07 22.14
C LYS A 97 4.05 -2.01 22.65
N LYS A 98 4.67 -1.23 21.76
CA LYS A 98 5.80 -0.35 22.10
C LYS A 98 5.31 1.07 22.40
N ASN A 99 5.32 1.49 23.67
CA ASN A 99 4.91 2.84 24.10
C ASN A 99 3.55 3.28 23.51
N GLN A 100 2.48 2.67 24.05
CA GLN A 100 1.11 2.77 23.53
C GLN A 100 0.65 4.21 23.28
N PHE A 101 1.05 5.17 24.11
CA PHE A 101 0.64 6.56 23.94
C PHE A 101 1.21 7.20 22.66
N LYS A 102 2.52 7.08 22.43
CA LYS A 102 3.17 7.69 21.25
C LYS A 102 2.69 7.05 19.95
N VAL A 103 2.58 5.73 19.93
CA VAL A 103 2.11 4.98 18.75
C VAL A 103 0.65 5.31 18.45
N LYS A 104 -0.21 5.43 19.48
CA LYS A 104 -1.61 5.85 19.32
C LYS A 104 -1.72 7.28 18.78
N LEU A 105 -0.86 8.20 19.21
CA LEU A 105 -0.86 9.58 18.70
C LEU A 105 -0.49 9.63 17.21
N ILE A 106 0.57 8.91 16.81
CA ILE A 106 1.00 8.80 15.41
C ILE A 106 -0.14 8.24 14.54
N TRP A 107 -0.81 7.20 15.03
CA TRP A 107 -1.97 6.59 14.38
C TRP A 107 -3.12 7.58 14.20
N ILE A 108 -3.53 8.28 15.27
CA ILE A 108 -4.62 9.26 15.20
C ILE A 108 -4.27 10.40 14.25
N ALA A 109 -3.04 10.92 14.31
CA ALA A 109 -2.59 11.98 13.42
C ALA A 109 -2.68 11.55 11.95
N GLY A 110 -2.17 10.35 11.61
CA GLY A 110 -2.26 9.80 10.26
C GLY A 110 -3.70 9.52 9.80
N LEU A 111 -4.58 9.08 10.71
CA LEU A 111 -6.00 8.87 10.43
C LEU A 111 -6.71 10.19 10.12
N VAL A 112 -6.54 11.21 10.97
CA VAL A 112 -7.13 12.53 10.77
C VAL A 112 -6.65 13.14 9.46
N TYR A 113 -5.36 13.00 9.14
CA TYR A 113 -4.79 13.48 7.88
C TYR A 113 -5.42 12.74 6.68
N THR A 114 -5.50 11.41 6.73
CA THR A 114 -6.13 10.59 5.68
C THR A 114 -7.59 11.01 5.45
N ILE A 115 -8.38 11.16 6.52
CA ILE A 115 -9.78 11.58 6.43
C ILE A 115 -9.89 12.98 5.80
N THR A 116 -9.04 13.91 6.22
CA THR A 116 -9.02 15.28 5.68
C THR A 116 -8.74 15.26 4.18
N LEU A 117 -7.73 14.50 3.72
CA LEU A 117 -7.47 14.35 2.29
C LEU A 117 -8.63 13.70 1.55
N GLN A 118 -9.23 12.66 2.11
CA GLN A 118 -10.36 11.99 1.46
C GLN A 118 -11.55 12.94 1.28
N VAL A 119 -11.84 13.76 2.30
CA VAL A 119 -12.86 14.81 2.22
C VAL A 119 -12.49 15.81 1.12
N MET A 120 -11.25 16.30 1.07
CA MET A 120 -10.81 17.22 0.01
C MET A 120 -10.97 16.63 -1.39
N ILE A 121 -10.66 15.34 -1.58
CA ILE A 121 -10.83 14.63 -2.88
C ILE A 121 -12.31 14.60 -3.27
N LEU A 122 -13.22 14.30 -2.34
CA LEU A 122 -14.66 14.26 -2.62
C LEU A 122 -15.22 15.61 -3.09
N PHE A 123 -14.59 16.71 -2.69
CA PHE A 123 -14.94 18.07 -3.12
C PHE A 123 -14.18 18.58 -4.35
N TRP A 124 -13.38 17.72 -5.01
CA TRP A 124 -12.72 18.10 -6.26
C TRP A 124 -13.71 18.49 -7.36
N ARG A 125 -13.28 19.43 -8.19
CA ARG A 125 -13.99 19.89 -9.39
C ARG A 125 -13.08 19.73 -10.60
N SER A 126 -13.67 19.76 -11.80
CA SER A 126 -12.90 19.76 -13.03
C SER A 126 -12.02 21.00 -13.06
N MET A 127 -10.76 20.82 -13.44
CA MET A 127 -9.75 21.86 -13.44
C MET A 127 -8.68 21.57 -14.47
N GLU A 128 -8.37 22.57 -15.29
CA GLU A 128 -7.22 22.54 -16.17
C GLU A 128 -5.92 22.62 -15.37
N GLN A 129 -4.98 21.72 -15.66
CA GLN A 129 -3.68 21.60 -15.02
C GLN A 129 -2.62 22.24 -15.91
N THR A 130 -2.67 23.55 -16.08
CA THR A 130 -1.70 24.31 -16.89
C THR A 130 -0.68 24.98 -15.99
N GLU A 131 -1.11 25.94 -15.17
CA GLU A 131 -0.24 26.66 -14.23
C GLU A 131 -1.07 27.09 -13.00
N SER A 132 -0.51 26.96 -11.81
CA SER A 132 -1.14 27.48 -10.59
C SER A 132 -0.46 28.76 -10.13
N LYS A 133 -1.28 29.78 -9.81
CA LYS A 133 -0.82 30.91 -9.01
C LYS A 133 -0.61 30.39 -7.60
N GLU A 134 0.64 30.11 -7.27
CA GLU A 134 1.15 29.88 -5.91
C GLU A 134 0.71 28.58 -5.23
N LEU A 135 1.43 27.49 -5.53
CA LEU A 135 1.56 26.38 -4.57
C LEU A 135 3.03 26.28 -4.13
N PHE A 136 3.37 27.18 -3.20
CA PHE A 136 4.58 27.28 -2.37
C PHE A 136 5.98 27.24 -3.02
N TRP A 137 6.24 26.59 -4.15
CA TRP A 137 7.60 26.47 -4.72
C TRP A 137 7.73 26.36 -6.25
N LYS A 138 6.70 25.94 -7.01
CA LYS A 138 6.74 25.92 -8.49
C LYS A 138 5.35 26.13 -9.09
N ARG A 139 5.26 26.93 -10.17
CA ARG A 139 3.98 27.27 -10.86
C ARG A 139 3.46 26.15 -11.76
N GLU A 140 4.31 25.21 -12.15
CA GLU A 140 4.03 24.20 -13.16
C GLU A 140 3.37 22.96 -12.55
N ALA A 141 2.37 22.41 -13.25
CA ALA A 141 1.82 21.09 -12.96
C ALA A 141 2.83 19.98 -13.30
N HIS A 142 2.70 18.82 -12.67
CA HIS A 142 3.53 17.65 -13.00
C HIS A 142 3.42 17.33 -14.51
N PRO A 143 4.52 17.02 -15.25
CA PRO A 143 4.54 17.05 -16.72
C PRO A 143 3.64 15.97 -17.33
N ASN A 144 3.52 14.84 -16.62
CA ASN A 144 2.63 13.74 -17.01
C ASN A 144 1.15 14.00 -16.71
N LEU A 145 0.82 15.17 -16.14
CA LEU A 145 -0.52 15.53 -15.65
C LEU A 145 -0.93 16.94 -16.13
N ILE A 146 -0.26 17.46 -17.16
CA ILE A 146 -0.65 18.69 -17.87
C ILE A 146 -1.92 18.40 -18.70
N GLY A 147 -2.88 19.33 -18.69
CA GLY A 147 -4.15 19.21 -19.42
C GLY A 147 -5.36 19.06 -18.49
N GLU A 148 -6.35 18.25 -18.87
CA GLU A 148 -7.56 18.07 -18.06
C GLU A 148 -7.29 17.25 -16.77
N GLY A 149 -7.73 17.78 -15.63
CA GLY A 149 -7.61 17.12 -14.34
C GLY A 149 -8.73 17.49 -13.39
N ALA A 150 -8.51 17.23 -12.10
CA ALA A 150 -9.45 17.58 -11.04
C ALA A 150 -8.71 18.10 -9.81
N GLY A 151 -9.33 19.01 -9.09
CA GLY A 151 -8.75 19.57 -7.89
C GLY A 151 -9.67 20.47 -7.10
N LEU A 152 -9.12 21.00 -6.02
CA LEU A 152 -9.70 22.00 -5.16
C LEU A 152 -8.85 23.27 -5.28
N SER A 153 -9.50 24.39 -5.60
CA SER A 153 -8.90 25.73 -5.57
C SER A 153 -9.75 26.72 -4.78
N HIS A 154 -9.12 27.80 -4.37
CA HIS A 154 -9.77 28.95 -3.76
C HIS A 154 -9.10 30.22 -4.29
N ASN A 155 -9.89 31.17 -4.82
CA ASN A 155 -9.39 32.42 -5.41
C ASN A 155 -8.23 32.20 -6.41
N ASP A 156 -8.42 31.27 -7.37
CA ASP A 156 -7.42 30.90 -8.38
C ASP A 156 -6.11 30.29 -7.85
N VAL A 157 -6.03 30.00 -6.54
CA VAL A 157 -4.94 29.25 -5.92
C VAL A 157 -5.34 27.79 -5.81
N ILE A 158 -4.55 26.89 -6.41
CA ILE A 158 -4.76 25.44 -6.26
C ILE A 158 -4.35 25.06 -4.83
N ILE A 159 -5.22 24.35 -4.11
CA ILE A 159 -4.93 23.83 -2.77
C ILE A 159 -4.45 22.37 -2.88
N TYR A 160 -5.16 21.58 -3.70
CA TYR A 160 -4.85 20.17 -3.90
C TYR A 160 -5.48 19.68 -5.21
N SER A 161 -4.69 19.12 -6.13
CA SER A 161 -5.19 18.62 -7.40
C SER A 161 -4.47 17.35 -7.85
N THR A 162 -4.91 16.78 -8.97
CA THR A 162 -4.20 15.70 -9.66
C THR A 162 -2.77 16.10 -10.02
N GLY A 163 -2.56 17.29 -10.61
CA GLY A 163 -1.24 17.81 -10.97
C GLY A 163 -0.41 18.34 -9.79
N HIS A 164 -1.08 18.69 -8.67
CA HIS A 164 -0.45 19.22 -7.46
C HIS A 164 -0.76 18.34 -6.24
N ALA A 165 -0.09 17.19 -6.16
CA ALA A 165 -0.37 16.13 -5.21
C ALA A 165 0.41 16.20 -3.87
N LEU A 166 1.03 17.33 -3.55
CA LEU A 166 1.95 17.51 -2.40
C LEU A 166 1.38 16.99 -1.07
N LEU A 167 0.10 17.29 -0.77
CA LEU A 167 -0.50 16.88 0.50
C LEU A 167 -0.55 15.35 0.65
N ARG A 168 -0.77 14.63 -0.46
CA ARG A 168 -0.72 13.16 -0.50
C ARG A 168 0.72 12.66 -0.39
N GLU A 169 1.66 13.30 -1.06
CA GLU A 169 3.09 12.95 -1.01
C GLU A 169 3.63 13.05 0.42
N ILE A 170 3.28 14.11 1.17
CA ILE A 170 3.64 14.29 2.59
C ILE A 170 3.12 13.13 3.44
N LEU A 171 1.84 12.79 3.32
CA LEU A 171 1.25 11.65 4.04
C LEU A 171 1.97 10.35 3.69
N THR A 172 2.24 10.15 2.41
CA THR A 172 2.89 8.95 1.90
C THR A 172 4.30 8.80 2.50
N ILE A 173 5.12 9.86 2.47
CA ILE A 173 6.45 9.88 3.09
C ILE A 173 6.35 9.62 4.60
N PHE A 174 5.42 10.28 5.28
CA PHE A 174 5.17 10.05 6.71
C PHE A 174 4.88 8.57 7.00
N VAL A 175 3.98 7.94 6.25
CA VAL A 175 3.65 6.52 6.43
C VAL A 175 4.87 5.64 6.16
N PHE A 176 5.66 5.90 5.13
CA PHE A 176 6.88 5.14 4.86
C PHE A 176 7.92 5.27 5.98
N ILE A 177 8.08 6.45 6.57
CA ILE A 177 8.95 6.65 7.74
C ILE A 177 8.45 5.82 8.93
N VAL A 178 7.15 5.86 9.22
CA VAL A 178 6.55 5.09 10.32
C VAL A 178 6.69 3.59 10.08
N LEU A 179 6.47 3.13 8.85
CA LEU A 179 6.64 1.74 8.44
C LEU A 179 8.11 1.30 8.56
N LEU A 180 9.06 2.10 8.08
CA LEU A 180 10.49 1.83 8.22
C LEU A 180 10.88 1.74 9.70
N TYR A 181 10.40 2.67 10.53
CA TYR A 181 10.60 2.66 11.98
C TYR A 181 10.04 1.37 12.61
N ALA A 182 8.86 0.92 12.20
CA ALA A 182 8.26 -0.33 12.67
C ALA A 182 9.18 -1.54 12.38
N TYR A 183 9.62 -1.71 11.13
CA TYR A 183 10.50 -2.82 10.73
C TYR A 183 11.93 -2.71 11.28
N TRP A 184 12.39 -1.50 11.61
CA TRP A 184 13.70 -1.31 12.23
C TRP A 184 13.70 -1.65 13.72
N THR A 185 12.57 -1.43 14.39
CA THR A 185 12.51 -1.50 15.85
C THR A 185 11.82 -2.72 16.42
N VAL A 186 11.02 -3.42 15.62
CA VAL A 186 10.41 -4.68 16.04
C VAL A 186 11.50 -5.75 16.20
N LYS A 187 11.42 -6.52 17.29
CA LYS A 187 12.23 -7.72 17.49
C LYS A 187 11.32 -8.93 17.29
N PRO A 188 11.55 -9.74 16.23
CA PRO A 188 10.71 -10.90 15.99
C PRO A 188 10.85 -11.93 17.13
N PRO A 189 9.77 -12.62 17.54
CA PRO A 189 9.80 -13.63 18.60
C PRO A 189 10.76 -14.78 18.34
N GLN A 190 10.91 -15.16 17.08
CA GLN A 190 11.95 -16.08 16.66
C GLN A 190 12.80 -15.44 15.57
N ASN A 191 14.11 -15.70 15.65
CA ASN A 191 15.07 -15.14 14.72
C ASN A 191 15.57 -16.20 13.73
N THR A 192 14.64 -16.83 13.00
CA THR A 192 14.97 -17.78 11.93
C THR A 192 15.53 -17.04 10.72
N ASP A 193 16.30 -17.73 9.87
CA ASP A 193 16.89 -17.10 8.69
C ASP A 193 15.84 -16.65 7.66
N LYS A 194 14.69 -17.34 7.61
CA LYS A 194 13.54 -16.90 6.82
C LYS A 194 13.00 -15.55 7.28
N ILE A 195 12.78 -15.38 8.58
CA ILE A 195 12.27 -14.11 9.16
C ILE A 195 13.27 -12.98 8.99
N LYS A 196 14.57 -13.24 9.21
CA LYS A 196 15.64 -12.26 8.95
C LYS A 196 15.64 -11.81 7.51
N THR A 197 15.57 -12.76 6.58
CA THR A 197 15.57 -12.49 5.14
C THR A 197 14.36 -11.66 4.76
N ALA A 198 13.17 -12.07 5.18
CA ALA A 198 11.94 -11.36 4.88
C ALA A 198 11.88 -9.95 5.49
N THR A 199 12.38 -9.77 6.72
CA THR A 199 12.52 -8.45 7.35
C THR A 199 13.48 -7.56 6.57
N ARG A 200 14.60 -8.10 6.05
CA ARG A 200 15.52 -7.36 5.17
C ARG A 200 14.83 -6.99 3.86
N LEU A 201 14.12 -7.91 3.22
CA LEU A 201 13.37 -7.64 1.99
C LEU A 201 12.32 -6.55 2.18
N TRP A 202 11.61 -6.54 3.32
CA TRP A 202 10.69 -5.46 3.68
C TRP A 202 11.38 -4.11 3.77
N LYS A 203 12.52 -4.02 4.46
CA LYS A 203 13.30 -2.78 4.56
C LYS A 203 13.75 -2.28 3.19
N ILE A 204 14.24 -3.18 2.34
CA ILE A 204 14.64 -2.84 0.97
C ILE A 204 13.42 -2.34 0.18
N ALA A 205 12.29 -3.06 0.24
CA ALA A 205 11.07 -2.66 -0.45
C ALA A 205 10.57 -1.27 -0.01
N ILE A 206 10.56 -1.00 1.30
CA ILE A 206 10.17 0.29 1.88
C ILE A 206 11.09 1.40 1.35
N VAL A 207 12.41 1.18 1.40
CA VAL A 207 13.39 2.17 0.92
C VAL A 207 13.26 2.39 -0.58
N SER A 208 13.10 1.33 -1.37
CA SER A 208 12.90 1.44 -2.82
C SER A 208 11.65 2.26 -3.17
N ILE A 209 10.51 2.01 -2.50
CA ILE A 209 9.29 2.78 -2.75
C ILE A 209 9.43 4.23 -2.27
N ALA A 210 10.07 4.46 -1.12
CA ALA A 210 10.34 5.81 -0.64
C ALA A 210 11.24 6.59 -1.61
N ILE A 211 12.30 5.97 -2.13
CA ILE A 211 13.18 6.56 -3.15
C ILE A 211 12.40 6.85 -4.43
N ASN A 212 11.52 5.95 -4.88
CA ASN A 212 10.66 6.19 -6.03
C ASN A 212 9.83 7.47 -5.85
N ILE A 213 9.11 7.61 -4.73
CA ILE A 213 8.29 8.81 -4.45
C ILE A 213 9.17 10.06 -4.38
N LEU A 214 10.34 9.96 -3.76
CA LEU A 214 11.28 11.07 -3.69
C LEU A 214 11.78 11.48 -5.06
N ILE A 215 12.09 10.54 -5.96
CA ILE A 215 12.63 10.83 -7.30
C ILE A 215 11.54 11.28 -8.27
N THR A 216 10.43 10.54 -8.36
CA THR A 216 9.39 10.80 -9.37
C THR A 216 8.52 12.00 -9.04
N ASP A 217 8.12 12.13 -7.78
CA ASP A 217 7.04 13.05 -7.42
C ASP A 217 7.59 14.28 -6.67
N TRP A 218 8.54 14.08 -5.76
CA TRP A 218 9.06 15.14 -4.90
C TRP A 218 10.21 15.93 -5.54
N LEU A 219 11.29 15.25 -5.97
CA LEU A 219 12.48 15.88 -6.54
C LEU A 219 12.19 16.56 -7.87
N TRP A 220 11.23 16.06 -8.66
CA TRP A 220 10.76 16.75 -9.87
C TRP A 220 10.30 18.20 -9.59
N ARG A 221 9.78 18.49 -8.39
CA ARG A 221 9.40 19.85 -8.00
C ARG A 221 10.60 20.79 -7.80
N PHE A 222 11.81 20.23 -7.63
CA PHE A 222 13.05 20.95 -7.33
C PHE A 222 14.15 20.75 -8.38
N THR A 223 14.00 19.79 -9.31
CA THR A 223 15.01 19.43 -10.31
C THR A 223 14.37 19.16 -11.67
N GLU A 224 15.17 19.21 -12.76
CA GLU A 224 14.72 18.89 -14.13
C GLU A 224 14.72 17.38 -14.43
N ILE A 225 14.80 16.52 -13.40
CA ILE A 225 14.86 15.07 -13.57
C ILE A 225 13.54 14.56 -14.17
N GLN A 226 13.63 13.76 -15.24
CA GLN A 226 12.46 13.20 -15.90
C GLN A 226 11.82 12.10 -15.04
N SER A 227 10.53 12.26 -14.77
CA SER A 227 9.71 11.37 -13.91
C SER A 227 9.72 9.88 -14.29
N ASN A 228 10.11 9.51 -15.50
CA ASN A 228 10.13 8.11 -15.94
C ASN A 228 11.20 7.27 -15.22
N ASP A 229 12.32 7.87 -14.81
CA ASP A 229 13.47 7.15 -14.25
C ASP A 229 13.18 6.50 -12.89
N GLY A 230 12.33 7.13 -12.07
CA GLY A 230 11.99 6.58 -10.77
C GLY A 230 11.00 5.42 -10.83
N THR A 231 10.23 5.26 -11.92
CA THR A 231 9.16 4.24 -12.04
C THR A 231 9.71 2.82 -11.88
N ILE A 232 10.91 2.54 -12.42
CA ILE A 232 11.61 1.25 -12.30
C ILE A 232 11.91 0.92 -10.83
N VAL A 233 12.34 1.91 -10.05
CA VAL A 233 12.67 1.73 -8.62
C VAL A 233 11.43 1.38 -7.80
N GLY A 234 10.29 1.99 -8.13
CA GLY A 234 9.00 1.67 -7.51
C GLY A 234 8.56 0.23 -7.81
N PHE A 235 8.77 -0.24 -9.05
CA PHE A 235 8.48 -1.62 -9.44
C PHE A 235 9.29 -2.64 -8.63
N ILE A 236 10.58 -2.38 -8.40
CA ILE A 236 11.42 -3.25 -7.58
C ILE A 236 10.81 -3.39 -6.17
N GLY A 237 10.39 -2.28 -5.57
CA GLY A 237 9.75 -2.30 -4.26
C GLY A 237 8.47 -3.15 -4.22
N ILE A 238 7.57 -2.97 -5.18
CA ILE A 238 6.33 -3.75 -5.24
C ILE A 238 6.60 -5.24 -5.53
N PHE A 239 7.57 -5.53 -6.41
CA PHE A 239 8.00 -6.89 -6.70
C PHE A 239 8.53 -7.59 -5.43
N LEU A 240 9.34 -6.91 -4.62
CA LEU A 240 9.81 -7.44 -3.35
C LEU A 240 8.65 -7.73 -2.38
N ILE A 241 7.62 -6.86 -2.32
CA ILE A 241 6.42 -7.13 -1.51
C ILE A 241 5.67 -8.36 -2.02
N ALA A 242 5.59 -8.57 -3.34
CA ALA A 242 4.98 -9.77 -3.92
C ALA A 242 5.75 -11.04 -3.52
N VAL A 243 7.09 -11.02 -3.61
CA VAL A 243 7.96 -12.12 -3.19
C VAL A 243 7.76 -12.44 -1.71
N ILE A 244 7.71 -11.42 -0.84
CA ILE A 244 7.45 -11.62 0.59
C ILE A 244 6.07 -12.22 0.81
N THR A 245 5.05 -11.71 0.11
CA THR A 245 3.67 -12.21 0.23
C THR A 245 3.57 -13.69 -0.10
N ILE A 246 4.26 -14.16 -1.15
CA ILE A 246 4.13 -15.52 -1.68
C ILE A 246 5.07 -16.52 -0.97
N PHE A 247 6.29 -16.10 -0.61
CA PHE A 247 7.34 -17.02 -0.15
C PHE A 247 7.69 -16.89 1.33
N TYR A 248 7.31 -15.78 1.98
CA TYR A 248 7.68 -15.47 3.36
C TYR A 248 6.48 -14.95 4.15
N SER A 249 5.35 -15.64 4.04
CA SER A 249 4.08 -15.21 4.62
C SER A 249 4.09 -15.17 6.17
N GLU A 250 5.02 -15.87 6.82
CA GLU A 250 5.28 -15.77 8.26
C GLU A 250 5.83 -14.39 8.66
N ALA A 251 6.43 -13.66 7.73
CA ALA A 251 7.05 -12.36 7.98
C ALA A 251 6.05 -11.21 8.15
N PHE A 252 4.74 -11.49 8.05
CA PHE A 252 3.69 -10.57 8.47
C PHE A 252 3.43 -10.62 9.98
N LEU A 253 3.92 -11.67 10.67
CA LEU A 253 3.77 -11.91 12.11
C LEU A 253 5.08 -11.61 12.83
N LEU A 254 5.41 -10.32 12.94
CA LEU A 254 6.70 -9.86 13.46
C LEU A 254 6.68 -9.53 14.96
N SER A 255 5.51 -9.42 15.58
CA SER A 255 5.39 -9.12 17.00
C SER A 255 4.70 -10.24 17.77
N TYR A 256 5.06 -10.38 19.04
CA TYR A 256 4.38 -11.29 19.97
C TYR A 256 2.87 -11.04 20.04
N THR A 257 2.42 -9.79 19.89
CA THR A 257 1.00 -9.45 19.92
C THR A 257 0.25 -10.04 18.72
N GLN A 258 0.85 -9.97 17.54
CA GLN A 258 0.26 -10.57 16.33
C GLN A 258 0.19 -12.09 16.50
N ILE A 259 1.29 -12.70 16.97
CA ILE A 259 1.39 -14.14 17.20
C ILE A 259 0.41 -14.63 18.27
N SER A 260 0.26 -13.92 19.40
CA SER A 260 -0.66 -14.31 20.46
C SER A 260 -2.11 -14.29 20.01
N LYS A 261 -2.50 -13.31 19.18
CA LYS A 261 -3.84 -13.26 18.58
C LYS A 261 -4.09 -14.48 17.68
N VAL A 262 -3.09 -14.97 16.95
CA VAL A 262 -3.21 -16.18 16.13
C VAL A 262 -3.37 -17.42 16.99
N ALA A 263 -2.51 -17.54 18.00
CA ALA A 263 -2.51 -18.69 18.89
C ALA A 263 -3.86 -18.81 19.62
N GLU A 264 -4.43 -17.69 20.07
CA GLU A 264 -5.76 -17.64 20.70
C GLU A 264 -6.87 -18.04 19.72
N LEU A 265 -6.87 -17.47 18.50
CA LEU A 265 -7.83 -17.84 17.46
C LEU A 265 -7.72 -19.32 17.08
N TYR A 266 -6.50 -19.85 16.99
CA TYR A 266 -6.26 -21.25 16.68
C TYR A 266 -6.76 -22.17 17.80
N TYR A 267 -6.40 -21.88 19.05
CA TYR A 267 -6.84 -22.66 20.22
C TYR A 267 -8.37 -22.69 20.35
N LEU A 268 -9.02 -21.55 20.15
CA LEU A 268 -10.49 -21.49 20.13
C LEU A 268 -11.05 -22.29 18.95
N THR A 269 -10.48 -22.19 17.75
CA THR A 269 -10.98 -22.90 16.56
C THR A 269 -10.80 -24.42 16.67
N ASP A 270 -9.69 -24.89 17.24
CA ASP A 270 -9.40 -26.31 17.45
C ASP A 270 -10.31 -26.92 18.51
N GLN A 271 -10.67 -26.16 19.55
CA GLN A 271 -11.71 -26.55 20.52
C GLN A 271 -13.12 -26.66 19.91
N PHE A 272 -13.41 -25.91 18.84
CA PHE A 272 -14.73 -25.93 18.17
C PHE A 272 -14.82 -26.84 16.95
N ASN A 273 -13.70 -27.26 16.35
CA ASN A 273 -13.68 -28.07 15.13
C ASN A 273 -12.78 -29.30 15.29
N SER A 274 -13.32 -30.37 15.88
CA SER A 274 -12.80 -31.74 15.75
C SER A 274 -13.04 -32.34 14.35
N ALA A 275 -13.14 -31.51 13.32
CA ALA A 275 -13.36 -31.90 11.93
C ALA A 275 -12.17 -31.43 11.09
N THR A 276 -11.49 -32.39 10.47
CA THR A 276 -10.22 -32.30 9.74
C THR A 276 -10.22 -31.17 8.70
N ILE A 277 -9.79 -29.97 9.08
CA ILE A 277 -9.58 -28.88 8.12
C ILE A 277 -8.30 -29.19 7.34
N SER A 278 -8.42 -29.54 6.06
CA SER A 278 -7.25 -29.67 5.19
C SER A 278 -6.68 -28.28 4.89
N PHE A 279 -5.67 -27.87 5.65
CA PHE A 279 -4.96 -26.62 5.38
C PHE A 279 -4.18 -26.71 4.06
N SER A 280 -4.15 -25.62 3.30
CA SER A 280 -3.24 -25.53 2.17
C SER A 280 -1.81 -25.21 2.64
N SER A 281 -0.80 -25.60 1.84
CA SER A 281 0.63 -25.36 2.09
C SER A 281 0.98 -24.02 2.76
N PRO A 282 0.46 -22.85 2.34
CA PRO A 282 0.85 -21.58 2.96
C PRO A 282 0.30 -21.36 4.37
N ALA A 283 -0.89 -21.88 4.69
CA ALA A 283 -1.42 -21.77 6.04
C ALA A 283 -0.74 -22.75 7.00
N ILE A 284 -0.29 -23.90 6.51
CA ILE A 284 0.48 -24.86 7.31
C ILE A 284 1.77 -24.21 7.80
N ASP A 285 2.48 -23.47 6.94
CA ASP A 285 3.72 -22.79 7.32
C ASP A 285 3.51 -21.75 8.43
N ILE A 286 2.43 -20.98 8.35
CA ILE A 286 2.07 -19.98 9.36
C ILE A 286 1.65 -20.64 10.67
N LEU A 287 0.84 -21.69 10.61
CA LEU A 287 0.38 -22.43 11.80
C LEU A 287 1.55 -23.11 12.51
N ARG A 288 2.42 -23.79 11.77
CA ARG A 288 3.65 -24.38 12.29
C ARG A 288 4.52 -23.33 12.97
N TYR A 289 4.69 -22.16 12.35
CA TYR A 289 5.46 -21.07 12.95
C TYR A 289 4.84 -20.58 14.28
N VAL A 290 3.51 -20.47 14.36
CA VAL A 290 2.80 -20.09 15.58
C VAL A 290 2.92 -21.17 16.66
N GLU A 291 2.80 -22.44 16.30
CA GLU A 291 2.99 -23.60 17.19
C GLU A 291 4.40 -23.62 17.79
N GLU A 292 5.43 -23.49 16.94
CA GLU A 292 6.84 -23.44 17.37
C GLU A 292 7.12 -22.30 18.37
N ILE A 293 6.43 -21.16 18.24
CA ILE A 293 6.54 -20.06 19.20
C ILE A 293 5.77 -20.35 20.48
N SER A 294 4.57 -20.92 20.37
CA SER A 294 3.72 -21.28 21.50
C SER A 294 4.41 -22.29 22.42
N GLU A 295 5.07 -23.30 21.86
CA GLU A 295 5.83 -24.30 22.62
C GLU A 295 7.01 -23.68 23.36
N LYS A 296 7.81 -22.83 22.71
CA LYS A 296 8.92 -22.13 23.36
C LYS A 296 8.47 -21.27 24.54
N LEU A 297 7.35 -20.58 24.38
CA LEU A 297 6.76 -19.76 25.45
C LEU A 297 6.25 -20.58 26.64
N LYS A 298 5.93 -21.87 26.45
CA LYS A 298 5.57 -22.78 27.54
C LYS A 298 6.81 -23.32 28.27
N THR A 299 7.92 -23.53 27.55
CA THR A 299 9.18 -24.05 28.13
C THR A 299 10.02 -23.00 28.86
N GLU A 300 9.81 -21.70 28.61
CA GLU A 300 10.52 -20.58 29.26
C GLU A 300 9.84 -20.07 30.55
N LYS A 301 8.80 -20.77 31.05
CA LYS A 301 8.16 -20.51 32.35
C LYS A 301 8.65 -21.50 33.40
#